data_AF-A0A2M8Q7T9-F1
#
_entry.id   AF-A0A2M8Q7T9-F1
#
_cell.length_a   1.000
_cell.length_b   1.000
_cell.length_c   1.000
_cell.angle_alpha   90.00
_cell.angle_beta   90.00
_cell.angle_gamma   90.00
#
_symmetry.space_group_name_H-M   'P 1'
#
loop_
_entity.id
_entity.type
_entity.pdbx_description
1 polymer ?
#
loop_
_entity_poly.entity_id
_entity_poly.type
_entity_poly.pdbx_seq_one_letter_code
_entity_poly.pdbx_strand_id
1 'polypeptide(L)'
;YWLLMPRYREMNALGATRPLPAFYWGAPTSMACVRAVVAQTRDMAYAHHIQRLMVTGNFALLAGIAPEEINAWYLAVYADAFEWVELPNTHGMAIHADGGQMASKPYAASGAYINRMSDYCRHCAHDVRDATGERACPFNFLYWDFIARHAERFARNPRMAMPLRSLARM
;
A
#
# COMPACT_ATOMS: atom_id res chain seq x y z
N TYR A 1 -3.71 -17.72 8.35
CA TYR A 1 -4.21 -17.37 9.68
C TYR A 1 -3.90 -18.46 10.70
N TRP A 2 -4.66 -19.57 10.73
CA TRP A 2 -4.54 -20.62 11.76
C TRP A 2 -3.15 -21.25 11.93
N LEU A 3 -2.37 -21.36 10.85
CA LEU A 3 -1.03 -21.97 10.88
C LEU A 3 0.02 -21.13 11.64
N LEU A 4 -0.09 -19.80 11.59
CA LEU A 4 0.99 -18.89 12.02
C LEU A 4 0.60 -17.98 13.20
N MET A 5 -0.69 -17.94 13.56
CA MET A 5 -1.14 -17.20 14.73
C MET A 5 -0.68 -17.86 16.04
N PRO A 6 -0.36 -17.08 17.08
CA PRO A 6 -0.49 -15.61 17.15
C PRO A 6 0.67 -14.84 16.50
N ARG A 7 1.84 -15.45 16.31
CA ARG A 7 3.07 -14.79 15.82
C ARG A 7 2.90 -14.02 14.52
N TYR A 8 1.98 -14.44 13.64
CA TYR A 8 1.72 -13.78 12.36
C TYR A 8 1.40 -12.29 12.52
N ARG A 9 0.64 -11.88 13.54
CA ARG A 9 0.27 -10.47 13.75
C ARG A 9 1.43 -9.58 14.17
N GLU A 10 2.48 -10.17 14.73
CA GLU A 10 3.67 -9.48 15.27
C GLU A 10 4.77 -9.30 14.22
N MET A 11 4.58 -9.89 13.02
CA MET A 11 5.57 -9.78 11.97
C MET A 11 5.65 -8.34 11.45
N ASN A 12 6.87 -7.87 11.25
CA ASN A 12 7.13 -6.56 10.64
C ASN A 12 8.42 -6.65 9.84
N ALA A 13 8.41 -7.51 8.84
CA ALA A 13 9.55 -7.80 7.99
C ALA A 13 10.21 -6.53 7.43
N LEU A 14 9.42 -5.52 7.06
CA LEU A 14 9.91 -4.29 6.46
C LEU A 14 10.28 -3.20 7.48
N GLY A 15 10.10 -3.44 8.78
CA GLY A 15 10.43 -2.47 9.82
C GLY A 15 9.61 -1.18 9.75
N ALA A 16 8.36 -1.27 9.28
CA ALA A 16 7.47 -0.13 9.11
C ALA A 16 6.91 0.35 10.46
N THR A 17 7.00 1.65 10.75
CA THR A 17 6.67 2.22 12.07
C THR A 17 5.84 3.50 12.02
N ARG A 18 5.53 4.04 10.82
CA ARG A 18 4.81 5.32 10.73
C ARG A 18 3.35 5.15 11.17
N PRO A 19 2.76 6.15 11.86
CA PRO A 19 1.36 6.13 12.22
C PRO A 19 0.47 6.25 10.97
N LEU A 20 -0.78 5.76 11.06
CA LEU A 20 -1.73 5.88 9.97
C LEU A 20 -2.08 7.35 9.70
N PRO A 21 -1.99 7.84 8.46
CA PRO A 21 -2.39 9.21 8.15
C PRO A 21 -3.87 9.46 8.42
N ALA A 22 -4.20 10.64 8.96
CA ALA A 22 -5.57 11.00 9.34
C ALA A 22 -6.59 10.92 8.19
N PHE A 23 -6.15 11.00 6.92
CA PHE A 23 -7.06 10.86 5.80
C PHE A 23 -7.67 9.46 5.67
N TYR A 24 -7.08 8.41 6.27
CA TYR A 24 -7.72 7.09 6.35
C TYR A 24 -9.02 7.14 7.19
N TRP A 25 -9.09 8.07 8.14
CA TRP A 25 -10.27 8.34 8.97
C TRP A 25 -11.12 9.51 8.44
N GLY A 26 -10.94 9.88 7.17
CA GLY A 26 -11.78 10.87 6.48
C GLY A 26 -11.27 12.30 6.47
N ALA A 27 -10.07 12.59 7.01
CA ALA A 27 -9.46 13.90 6.82
C ALA A 27 -9.20 14.19 5.32
N PRO A 28 -9.26 15.46 4.87
CA PRO A 28 -9.07 15.80 3.46
C PRO A 28 -7.70 15.38 2.91
N THR A 29 -7.69 14.92 1.65
CA THR A 29 -6.46 14.64 0.89
C THR A 29 -6.59 15.06 -0.57
N SER A 30 -5.51 15.58 -1.14
CA SER A 30 -5.43 16.00 -2.55
C SER A 30 -5.26 14.82 -3.52
N MET A 31 -4.91 13.63 -3.02
CA MET A 31 -4.82 12.39 -3.80
C MET A 31 -6.23 11.89 -4.16
N ALA A 32 -6.66 12.09 -5.40
CA ALA A 32 -8.02 11.76 -5.84
C ALA A 32 -8.39 10.28 -5.64
N CYS A 33 -7.47 9.36 -5.93
CA CYS A 33 -7.69 7.92 -5.73
C CYS A 33 -7.95 7.57 -4.26
N VAL A 34 -7.12 8.07 -3.35
CA VAL A 34 -7.27 7.84 -1.91
C VAL A 34 -8.56 8.47 -1.40
N ARG A 35 -8.84 9.72 -1.79
CA ARG A 35 -10.07 10.42 -1.41
C ARG A 35 -11.32 9.65 -1.83
N ALA A 36 -11.36 9.15 -3.07
CA ALA A 36 -12.49 8.40 -3.59
C ALA A 36 -12.69 7.07 -2.83
N VAL A 37 -11.62 6.30 -2.63
CA VAL A 37 -11.70 5.01 -1.93
C VAL A 37 -12.09 5.18 -0.47
N VAL A 38 -11.47 6.13 0.25
CA VAL A 38 -11.83 6.40 1.65
C VAL A 38 -13.28 6.88 1.78
N ALA A 39 -13.74 7.76 0.89
CA ALA A 39 -15.13 8.22 0.91
C ALA A 39 -16.11 7.06 0.68
N GLN A 40 -15.84 6.20 -0.31
CA GLN A 40 -16.64 5.00 -0.57
C GLN A 40 -16.65 4.06 0.64
N THR A 41 -15.49 3.83 1.26
CA THR A 41 -15.37 3.03 2.49
C THR A 41 -16.20 3.62 3.63
N ARG A 42 -16.13 4.94 3.85
CA ARG A 42 -16.93 5.62 4.88
C ARG A 42 -18.44 5.47 4.64
N ASP A 43 -18.88 5.68 3.40
CA ASP A 43 -20.31 5.77 3.07
C ASP A 43 -20.97 4.39 2.90
N MET A 44 -20.20 3.37 2.53
CA MET A 44 -20.72 2.06 2.14
C MET A 44 -20.16 0.90 2.96
N ALA A 45 -19.20 1.14 3.86
CA ALA A 45 -18.41 0.10 4.53
C ALA A 45 -17.82 -0.93 3.54
N TYR A 46 -17.53 -0.49 2.31
CA TYR A 46 -17.14 -1.34 1.20
C TYR A 46 -16.19 -0.64 0.22
N ALA A 47 -15.13 -1.36 -0.13
CA ALA A 47 -14.31 -1.11 -1.31
C ALA A 47 -14.03 -2.46 -1.96
N HIS A 48 -13.94 -2.51 -3.29
CA HIS A 48 -13.63 -3.76 -3.98
C HIS A 48 -12.14 -4.10 -3.86
N HIS A 49 -11.79 -5.36 -4.16
CA HIS A 49 -10.45 -5.91 -3.87
C HIS A 49 -9.28 -5.02 -4.37
N ILE A 50 -9.31 -4.55 -5.62
CA ILE A 50 -8.19 -3.77 -6.15
C ILE A 50 -8.08 -2.34 -5.55
N GLN A 51 -9.17 -1.76 -5.04
CA GLN A 51 -9.10 -0.51 -4.26
C GLN A 51 -8.38 -0.76 -2.93
N ARG A 52 -8.78 -1.84 -2.23
CA ARG A 52 -8.13 -2.28 -0.99
C ARG A 52 -6.65 -2.55 -1.21
N LEU A 53 -6.29 -3.30 -2.24
CA LEU A 53 -4.90 -3.70 -2.47
C LEU A 53 -4.04 -2.56 -3.03
N MET A 54 -4.46 -1.93 -4.13
CA MET A 54 -3.58 -1.08 -4.95
C MET A 54 -3.75 0.42 -4.71
N VAL A 55 -4.73 0.85 -3.90
CA VAL A 55 -4.87 2.25 -3.48
C VAL A 55 -4.48 2.41 -2.02
N THR A 56 -5.32 1.96 -1.08
CA THR A 56 -5.06 2.16 0.35
C THR A 56 -3.98 1.23 0.89
N GLY A 57 -3.91 -0.02 0.42
CA GLY A 57 -2.88 -0.98 0.83
C GLY A 57 -1.51 -0.61 0.27
N ASN A 58 -1.44 -0.33 -1.03
CA ASN A 58 -0.24 0.15 -1.70
C ASN A 58 0.28 1.46 -1.09
N PHE A 59 -0.60 2.44 -0.77
CA PHE A 59 -0.14 3.63 -0.05
C PHE A 59 0.49 3.26 1.29
N ALA A 60 -0.16 2.41 2.09
CA ALA A 60 0.35 2.02 3.41
C ALA A 60 1.71 1.32 3.33
N LEU A 61 1.84 0.39 2.38
CA LEU A 61 3.10 -0.29 2.08
C LEU A 61 4.20 0.71 1.70
N LEU A 62 3.91 1.60 0.74
CA LEU A 62 4.88 2.55 0.21
C LEU A 62 5.25 3.64 1.23
N ALA A 63 4.33 4.05 2.09
CA ALA A 63 4.61 5.02 3.14
C ALA A 63 5.30 4.41 4.37
N GLY A 64 5.34 3.07 4.50
CA GLY A 64 5.93 2.42 5.67
C GLY A 64 5.07 2.58 6.93
N ILE A 65 3.75 2.43 6.77
CA ILE A 65 2.79 2.46 7.87
C ILE A 65 2.95 1.22 8.74
N ALA A 66 2.88 1.38 10.05
CA ALA A 66 2.98 0.29 11.00
C ALA A 66 1.92 -0.79 10.70
N PRO A 67 2.27 -2.09 10.68
CA PRO A 67 1.31 -3.16 10.40
C PRO A 67 0.09 -3.13 11.34
N GLU A 68 0.30 -2.89 12.63
CA GLU A 68 -0.78 -2.80 13.61
C GLU A 68 -1.84 -1.75 13.23
N GLU A 69 -1.39 -0.55 12.88
CA GLU A 69 -2.25 0.58 12.51
C GLU A 69 -3.13 0.26 11.29
N ILE A 70 -2.52 -0.30 10.23
CA ILE A 70 -3.26 -0.58 9.00
C ILE A 70 -4.17 -1.81 9.14
N ASN A 71 -3.75 -2.86 9.86
CA ASN A 71 -4.63 -4.01 10.14
C ASN A 71 -5.84 -3.57 10.96
N ALA A 72 -5.64 -2.73 11.98
CA ALA A 72 -6.73 -2.19 12.78
C ALA A 72 -7.73 -1.40 11.92
N TRP A 73 -7.24 -0.58 10.97
CA TRP A 73 -8.12 0.15 10.06
C TRP A 73 -8.92 -0.78 9.14
N TYR A 74 -8.26 -1.74 8.45
CA TYR A 74 -8.97 -2.68 7.58
C TYR A 74 -10.00 -3.53 8.33
N LEU A 75 -9.69 -3.93 9.56
CA LEU A 75 -10.62 -4.68 10.41
C LEU A 75 -11.83 -3.84 10.85
N ALA A 76 -11.64 -2.53 11.04
CA ALA A 76 -12.69 -1.65 11.53
C ALA A 76 -13.66 -1.15 10.44
N VAL A 77 -13.19 -0.93 9.21
CA VAL A 77 -13.93 -0.11 8.23
C VAL A 77 -14.72 -0.89 7.18
N TYR A 78 -14.46 -2.19 7.01
CA TYR A 78 -15.19 -3.00 6.03
C TYR A 78 -16.17 -3.93 6.72
N ALA A 79 -17.42 -3.94 6.26
CA ALA A 79 -18.49 -4.76 6.85
C ALA A 79 -18.26 -6.29 6.71
N ASP A 80 -17.32 -6.69 5.85
CA ASP A 80 -16.92 -8.08 5.64
C ASP A 80 -15.63 -8.47 6.37
N ALA A 81 -15.09 -7.58 7.23
CA ALA A 81 -13.81 -7.81 7.88
C ALA A 81 -13.95 -8.64 9.18
N PHE A 82 -13.33 -9.83 9.14
CA PHE A 82 -13.06 -10.65 10.31
C PHE A 82 -11.57 -11.00 10.31
N GLU A 83 -10.91 -11.03 11.48
CA GLU A 83 -9.44 -11.13 11.58
C GLU A 83 -8.86 -12.30 10.78
N TRP A 84 -9.55 -13.44 10.73
CA TRP A 84 -9.07 -14.63 10.01
C TRP A 84 -8.94 -14.43 8.48
N VAL A 85 -9.74 -13.54 7.90
CA VAL A 85 -9.71 -13.19 6.48
C VAL A 85 -9.00 -11.86 6.24
N GLU A 86 -9.17 -10.89 7.12
CA GLU A 86 -8.58 -9.55 7.01
C GLU A 86 -7.06 -9.62 7.20
N LEU A 87 -6.60 -10.21 8.30
CA LEU A 87 -5.19 -10.14 8.69
C LEU A 87 -4.24 -10.75 7.63
N PRO A 88 -4.48 -11.93 7.03
CA PRO A 88 -3.61 -12.43 5.96
C PRO A 88 -3.63 -11.57 4.70
N ASN A 89 -4.77 -10.96 4.37
CA ASN A 89 -4.90 -10.08 3.20
C ASN A 89 -4.16 -8.75 3.43
N THR A 90 -4.33 -8.13 4.59
CA THR A 90 -3.65 -6.86 4.88
C THR A 90 -2.17 -7.12 5.15
N HIS A 91 -1.87 -7.90 6.19
CA HIS A 91 -0.53 -8.12 6.73
C HIS A 91 0.42 -8.81 5.74
N GLY A 92 -0.07 -9.83 5.03
CA GLY A 92 0.73 -10.58 4.06
C GLY A 92 0.67 -10.00 2.66
N MET A 93 -0.54 -9.91 2.10
CA MET A 93 -0.71 -9.53 0.69
C MET A 93 -0.50 -8.03 0.47
N ALA A 94 -1.16 -7.16 1.23
CA ALA A 94 -1.15 -5.72 0.96
C ALA A 94 0.17 -5.05 1.38
N ILE A 95 0.66 -5.35 2.59
CA ILE A 95 1.82 -4.66 3.17
C ILE A 95 3.08 -5.53 3.33
N HIS A 96 3.04 -6.81 2.94
CA HIS A 96 4.21 -7.70 2.91
C HIS A 96 4.99 -7.76 4.24
N ALA A 97 4.30 -7.56 5.37
CA ALA A 97 4.87 -7.57 6.71
C ALA A 97 5.26 -8.99 7.17
N ASP A 98 4.65 -10.01 6.57
CA ASP A 98 5.00 -11.42 6.81
C ASP A 98 6.30 -11.87 6.11
N GLY A 99 6.97 -10.98 5.36
CA GLY A 99 8.23 -11.28 4.70
C GLY A 99 8.11 -12.25 3.52
N GLY A 100 6.91 -12.48 3.01
CA GLY A 100 6.65 -13.26 1.79
C GLY A 100 6.00 -14.62 2.01
N GLN A 101 5.44 -14.87 3.20
CA GLN A 101 4.71 -16.11 3.47
C GLN A 101 3.44 -16.21 2.61
N MET A 102 2.71 -15.10 2.43
CA MET A 102 1.50 -15.04 1.60
C MET A 102 1.80 -14.76 0.12
N ALA A 103 2.73 -13.84 -0.16
CA ALA A 103 3.02 -13.39 -1.52
C ALA A 103 4.52 -13.22 -1.75
N SER A 104 5.05 -13.84 -2.81
CA SER A 104 6.50 -13.87 -3.08
C SER A 104 7.12 -12.52 -3.47
N LYS A 105 6.32 -11.47 -3.68
CA LYS A 105 6.78 -10.10 -3.94
C LYS A 105 5.78 -9.10 -3.36
N PRO A 106 6.23 -7.91 -2.93
CA PRO A 106 5.33 -6.83 -2.50
C PRO A 106 4.50 -6.31 -3.69
N TYR A 107 3.23 -5.97 -3.45
CA TYR A 107 2.35 -5.30 -4.42
C TYR A 107 2.59 -3.77 -4.44
N ALA A 108 3.85 -3.37 -4.54
CA ALA A 108 4.25 -1.97 -4.65
C ALA A 108 4.07 -1.46 -6.09
N ALA A 109 3.39 -0.34 -6.27
CA ALA A 109 3.23 0.29 -7.58
C ALA A 109 3.19 1.81 -7.51
N SER A 110 3.78 2.46 -8.52
CA SER A 110 3.72 3.91 -8.68
C SER A 110 2.35 4.39 -9.19
N GLY A 111 2.20 5.71 -9.32
CA GLY A 111 0.99 6.32 -9.86
C GLY A 111 0.66 5.85 -11.29
N ALA A 112 1.67 5.43 -12.07
CA ALA A 112 1.48 4.89 -13.41
C ALA A 112 0.55 3.67 -13.46
N TYR A 113 0.53 2.84 -12.40
CA TYR A 113 -0.42 1.73 -12.29
C TYR A 113 -1.85 2.25 -12.11
N ILE A 114 -2.06 3.17 -11.15
CA ILE A 114 -3.38 3.74 -10.84
C ILE A 114 -3.94 4.44 -12.07
N ASN A 115 -3.13 5.21 -12.79
CA ASN A 115 -3.54 5.89 -14.01
C ASN A 115 -3.95 4.93 -15.14
N ARG A 116 -3.32 3.76 -15.24
CA ARG A 116 -3.69 2.76 -16.27
C ARG A 116 -4.97 2.02 -15.91
N MET A 117 -5.24 1.81 -14.62
CA MET A 117 -6.31 0.94 -14.12
C MET A 117 -7.54 1.71 -13.62
N SER A 118 -7.54 3.04 -13.72
CA SER A 118 -8.62 3.89 -13.24
C SER A 118 -8.66 5.21 -14.01
N ASP A 119 -9.68 6.03 -13.72
CA ASP A 119 -9.84 7.39 -14.21
C ASP A 119 -9.53 8.47 -13.15
N TYR A 120 -9.14 8.08 -11.91
CA TYR A 120 -8.87 9.01 -10.80
C TYR A 120 -7.87 10.12 -11.14
N CYS A 121 -6.87 9.82 -11.97
CA CYS A 121 -5.80 10.75 -12.30
C CYS A 121 -6.27 11.93 -13.16
N ARG A 122 -7.39 11.81 -13.89
CA ARG A 122 -7.89 12.88 -14.80
C ARG A 122 -8.29 14.16 -14.05
N HIS A 123 -8.73 14.02 -12.80
CA HIS A 123 -9.19 15.12 -11.96
C HIS A 123 -8.39 15.21 -10.65
N CYS A 124 -7.16 14.70 -10.64
CA CYS A 124 -6.27 14.77 -9.49
C CYS A 124 -5.55 16.12 -9.44
N ALA A 125 -5.28 16.63 -8.24
CA ALA A 125 -4.44 17.82 -8.05
C ALA A 125 -2.97 17.57 -8.46
N HIS A 126 -2.58 16.30 -8.51
CA HIS A 126 -1.23 15.85 -8.86
C HIS A 126 -1.18 15.35 -10.31
N ASP A 127 -0.13 15.68 -11.04
CA ASP A 127 0.17 15.06 -12.34
C ASP A 127 0.90 13.74 -12.11
N VAL A 128 0.34 12.67 -12.65
CA VAL A 128 0.88 11.31 -12.53
C VAL A 128 2.13 11.07 -13.38
N ARG A 129 2.37 11.93 -14.38
CA ARG A 129 3.54 11.84 -15.26
C ARG A 129 4.77 12.51 -14.65
N ASP A 130 4.56 13.45 -13.74
CA ASP A 130 5.64 14.16 -13.06
C ASP A 130 6.32 13.22 -12.06
N ALA A 131 7.64 13.06 -12.21
CA ALA A 131 8.46 12.25 -11.31
C ALA A 131 8.85 13.02 -10.04
N THR A 132 9.03 14.34 -10.16
CA THR A 132 9.44 15.27 -9.10
C THR A 132 8.72 16.62 -9.24
N GLY A 133 8.82 17.47 -8.21
CA GLY A 133 8.16 18.77 -8.16
C GLY A 133 6.87 18.76 -7.35
N GLU A 134 6.32 19.94 -7.10
CA GLU A 134 5.20 20.16 -6.16
C GLU A 134 3.90 19.44 -6.57
N ARG A 135 3.72 19.19 -7.87
CA ARG A 135 2.54 18.48 -8.40
C ARG A 135 2.78 17.00 -8.68
N ALA A 136 3.98 16.47 -8.40
CA ALA A 136 4.26 15.06 -8.67
C ALA A 136 3.38 14.15 -7.82
N CYS A 137 2.78 13.15 -8.47
CA CYS A 137 1.96 12.16 -7.78
C CYS A 137 2.74 11.49 -6.64
N PRO A 138 2.20 11.49 -5.39
CA PRO A 138 2.90 10.91 -4.25
C PRO A 138 3.34 9.45 -4.40
N PHE A 139 2.55 8.65 -5.12
CA PHE A 139 2.90 7.26 -5.39
C PHE A 139 4.19 7.11 -6.22
N ASN A 140 4.59 8.11 -7.02
CA ASN A 140 5.80 8.01 -7.84
C ASN A 140 7.07 8.06 -6.98
N PHE A 141 7.19 9.06 -6.12
CA PHE A 141 8.37 9.17 -5.25
C PHE A 141 8.34 8.14 -4.12
N LEU A 142 7.18 7.86 -3.53
CA LEU A 142 7.06 6.83 -2.49
C LEU A 142 7.41 5.44 -3.03
N TYR A 143 7.11 5.16 -4.30
CA TYR A 143 7.51 3.90 -4.94
C TYR A 143 9.03 3.76 -5.03
N TRP A 144 9.73 4.77 -5.55
CA TRP A 144 11.19 4.68 -5.67
C TRP A 144 11.90 4.72 -4.33
N ASP A 145 11.41 5.51 -3.37
CA ASP A 145 11.87 5.48 -1.98
C ASP A 145 11.71 4.08 -1.37
N PHE A 146 10.56 3.43 -1.57
CA PHE A 146 10.33 2.05 -1.11
C PHE A 146 11.30 1.04 -1.71
N ILE A 147 11.54 1.12 -3.02
CA ILE A 147 12.49 0.20 -3.68
C ILE A 147 13.91 0.46 -3.17
N ALA A 148 14.31 1.73 -3.00
CA ALA A 148 15.64 2.10 -2.54
C ALA A 148 15.89 1.70 -1.08
N ARG A 149 14.99 2.04 -0.16
CA ARG A 149 15.16 1.78 1.28
C ARG A 149 15.18 0.29 1.64
N HIS A 150 14.67 -0.57 0.76
CA HIS A 150 14.67 -2.03 0.94
C HIS A 150 15.51 -2.75 -0.13
N ALA A 151 16.39 -2.05 -0.84
CA ALA A 151 17.14 -2.60 -1.97
C ALA A 151 17.98 -3.82 -1.59
N GLU A 152 18.67 -3.78 -0.45
CA GLU A 152 19.48 -4.91 0.04
C GLU A 152 18.63 -6.17 0.28
N ARG A 153 17.47 -6.01 0.92
CA ARG A 153 16.53 -7.10 1.16
C ARG A 153 16.01 -7.66 -0.16
N PHE A 154 15.62 -6.79 -1.09
CA PHE A 154 15.03 -7.18 -2.36
C PHE A 154 16.04 -7.72 -3.38
N ALA A 155 17.34 -7.46 -3.21
CA ALA A 155 18.39 -8.00 -4.07
C ALA A 155 18.39 -9.53 -4.10
N ARG A 156 17.90 -10.18 -3.03
CA ARG A 156 17.77 -11.64 -2.93
C ARG A 156 16.48 -12.18 -3.55
N ASN A 157 15.57 -11.32 -4.02
CA ASN A 157 14.30 -11.72 -4.62
C ASN A 157 14.36 -11.55 -6.15
N PRO A 158 14.38 -12.65 -6.94
CA PRO A 158 14.44 -12.58 -8.40
C PRO A 158 13.31 -11.77 -9.04
N ARG A 159 12.12 -11.73 -8.41
CA ARG A 159 10.97 -10.96 -8.92
C ARG A 159 11.13 -9.46 -8.73
N MET A 160 12.06 -9.02 -7.89
CA MET A 160 12.40 -7.61 -7.66
C MET A 160 13.60 -7.14 -8.48
N ALA A 161 14.22 -8.01 -9.30
CA ALA A 161 15.39 -7.67 -10.10
C ALA A 161 15.14 -6.52 -11.09
N MET A 162 13.95 -6.47 -11.72
CA MET A 162 13.63 -5.41 -12.69
C MET A 162 13.51 -4.02 -12.05
N PRO A 163 12.73 -3.83 -10.96
CA PRO A 163 12.73 -2.57 -10.21
C PRO A 163 14.12 -2.13 -9.77
N LEU A 164 14.94 -3.03 -9.23
CA LEU A 164 16.28 -2.71 -8.75
C LEU A 164 17.24 -2.30 -9.89
N ARG A 165 17.18 -2.99 -11.04
CA ARG A 165 17.93 -2.59 -12.23
C ARG A 165 17.50 -1.23 -12.77
N SER A 166 16.22 -0.90 -12.64
CA SER A 166 15.70 0.40 -13.06
C SER A 166 16.18 1.50 -12.12
N LEU A 167 16.16 1.27 -10.81
CA LEU A 167 16.70 2.18 -9.80
C LEU A 167 18.21 2.45 -10.02
N ALA A 168 19.00 1.41 -10.31
CA ALA A 168 20.44 1.55 -10.54
C ALA A 168 20.81 2.33 -11.82
N ARG A 169 19.84 2.63 -12.69
CA ARG A 169 20.03 3.40 -13.93
C ARG A 169 19.55 4.85 -13.80
N MET A 170 18.91 5.21 -12.68
CA MET A 170 18.51 6.58 -12.35
C MET A 170 19.71 7.33 -11.80
#